data_AF-A0A5N5P5A0-F1
#
_entry.id   AF-A0A5N5P5A0-F1
#
_cell.length_a   1.000
_cell.length_b   1.000
_cell.length_c   1.000
_cell.angle_alpha   90.00
_cell.angle_beta   90.00
_cell.angle_gamma   90.00
#
_symmetry.space_group_name_H-M   'P 1'
#
loop_
_entity.id
_entity.type
_entity.pdbx_description
1 polymer ?
#
loop_
_entity_poly.entity_id
_entity_poly.type
_entity_poly.pdbx_seq_one_letter_code
_entity_poly.pdbx_strand_id
1 'polypeptide(L)'
;MRDAKGQYLFDLICHHLNLLEKDYFGIRYVDPDKQRHWLEFTKSISKQMKSQPPYTMCLRVKFYPPDPAALKEEITRYLVFLQIKRDLYHGRLLCKTSDAAILAAYILQDKP
;
A
#
# COMPACT_ATOMS: atom_id res chain seq x y z
N MET A 1 14.58 0.21 18.93
CA MET A 1 13.89 -0.40 17.76
C MET A 1 13.32 -1.79 18.01
N ARG A 2 13.91 -2.67 18.85
CA ARG A 2 13.41 -4.05 19.07
C ARG A 2 11.95 -4.15 19.56
N ASP A 3 11.44 -3.12 20.23
CA ASP A 3 10.05 -3.04 20.71
C ASP A 3 9.19 -1.99 20.00
N ALA A 4 9.66 -1.45 18.87
CA ALA A 4 8.89 -0.48 18.11
C ALA A 4 7.57 -1.12 17.65
N LYS A 5 6.46 -0.45 17.97
CA LYS A 5 5.12 -0.86 17.52
C LYS A 5 4.95 -0.60 16.04
N GLY A 6 4.07 -1.36 15.37
CA GLY A 6 3.75 -1.14 13.96
C GLY A 6 3.28 0.29 13.68
N GLN A 7 2.56 0.90 14.62
CA GLN A 7 2.11 2.30 14.53
C GLN A 7 3.27 3.27 14.34
N TYR A 8 4.37 3.12 15.08
CA TYR A 8 5.52 4.02 15.01
C TYR A 8 6.15 4.02 13.61
N LEU A 9 6.32 2.84 13.01
CA LEU A 9 6.85 2.73 11.65
C LEU A 9 5.88 3.34 10.63
N PHE A 10 4.58 3.11 10.79
CA PHE A 10 3.56 3.68 9.90
C PHE A 10 3.57 5.21 9.96
N ASP A 11 3.58 5.78 11.17
CA ASP A 11 3.64 7.24 11.35
C ASP A 11 4.91 7.85 10.75
N LEU A 12 6.06 7.19 10.89
CA LEU A 12 7.31 7.65 10.29
C LEU A 12 7.23 7.68 8.76
N ILE A 13 6.66 6.64 8.14
CA ILE A 13 6.46 6.59 6.69
C ILE A 13 5.49 7.69 6.25
N CYS A 14 4.35 7.84 6.93
CA CYS A 14 3.37 8.87 6.59
C CYS A 14 3.96 10.27 6.75
N HIS A 15 4.75 10.52 7.79
CA HIS A 15 5.43 11.79 7.98
C HIS A 15 6.43 12.05 6.85
N HIS A 16 7.24 11.07 6.48
CA HIS A 16 8.22 11.19 5.39
C HIS A 16 7.57 11.47 4.03
N LEU A 17 6.39 10.89 3.77
CA LEU A 17 5.62 11.10 2.54
C LEU A 17 4.69 12.31 2.59
N ASN A 18 4.64 13.05 3.71
CA ASN A 18 3.64 14.09 3.98
C ASN A 18 2.18 13.61 3.76
N LEU A 19 1.89 12.38 4.18
CA LEU A 19 0.60 11.73 3.96
C LEU A 19 -0.38 12.03 5.10
N LEU A 20 -1.40 12.84 4.80
CA LEU A 20 -2.45 13.21 5.75
C LEU A 20 -3.61 12.21 5.78
N GLU A 21 -4.05 11.72 4.63
CA GLU A 21 -5.17 10.76 4.50
C GLU A 21 -4.71 9.32 4.74
N LYS A 22 -4.23 9.05 5.96
CA LYS A 22 -3.56 7.79 6.33
C LYS A 22 -4.50 6.58 6.35
N ASP A 23 -5.79 6.80 6.58
CA ASP A 23 -6.78 5.73 6.82
C ASP A 23 -6.94 4.75 5.66
N TYR A 24 -6.53 5.14 4.44
CA TYR A 24 -6.56 4.27 3.27
C TYR A 24 -5.41 3.26 3.22
N PHE A 25 -4.35 3.45 4.00
CA PHE A 25 -3.09 2.73 3.83
C PHE A 25 -2.77 1.78 4.97
N GLY A 26 -1.89 0.83 4.68
CA GLY A 26 -1.28 -0.04 5.68
C GLY A 26 0.07 -0.56 5.21
N ILE A 27 0.78 -1.20 6.12
CA ILE A 27 2.06 -1.86 5.82
C ILE A 27 1.78 -3.35 5.62
N ARG A 28 2.21 -3.89 4.48
CA ARG A 28 2.10 -5.31 4.15
C ARG A 28 3.47 -5.95 4.10
N TYR A 29 3.59 -7.17 4.60
CA TYR A 29 4.78 -8.01 4.48
C TYR A 29 4.43 -9.41 3.95
N VAL A 30 5.47 -10.20 3.67
CA VAL A 30 5.35 -11.62 3.31
C VAL A 30 6.17 -12.41 4.31
N ASP A 31 5.60 -13.46 4.90
CA ASP A 31 6.31 -14.33 5.84
C ASP A 31 7.12 -15.42 5.10
N PRO A 32 7.95 -16.22 5.82
CA PRO A 32 8.71 -17.31 5.19
C PRO A 32 7.86 -18.35 4.46
N ASP A 33 6.59 -18.53 4.87
CA ASP A 33 5.61 -19.43 4.25
C ASP A 33 4.93 -18.81 3.02
N LYS A 34 5.43 -17.67 2.54
CA LYS A 34 4.93 -16.90 1.40
C LYS A 34 3.52 -16.33 1.60
N GLN A 35 3.04 -16.27 2.83
CA GLN A 35 1.74 -15.70 3.18
C GLN A 35 1.83 -14.18 3.33
N ARG A 36 0.77 -13.49 2.88
CA ARG A 36 0.71 -12.02 2.92
C ARG A 36 0.02 -11.59 4.19
N HIS A 37 0.68 -10.69 4.92
CA HIS A 37 0.17 -10.18 6.20
C HIS A 37 0.12 -8.67 6.20
N TRP A 38 -0.84 -8.12 6.92
CA TRP A 38 -0.83 -6.72 7.31
C TRP A 38 -0.12 -6.58 8.65
N LEU A 39 0.73 -5.58 8.77
CA LEU A 39 1.36 -5.23 10.04
C LEU A 39 0.29 -4.70 11.00
N GLU A 40 0.19 -5.29 12.18
CA GLU A 40 -0.68 -4.81 13.25
C GLU A 40 0.00 -3.64 13.96
N PHE A 41 -0.71 -2.52 14.04
CA PHE A 41 -0.15 -1.27 14.58
C PHE A 41 0.06 -1.29 16.09
N THR A 42 -0.74 -2.07 16.82
CA THR A 42 -0.68 -2.15 18.29
C THR A 42 0.42 -3.07 18.80
N LYS A 43 0.88 -4.03 17.97
CA LYS A 43 1.88 -5.04 18.33
C LYS A 43 3.29 -4.56 17.96
N SER A 44 4.28 -5.06 18.69
CA SER A 44 5.69 -4.88 18.34
C SER A 44 5.98 -5.50 16.97
N ILE A 45 6.78 -4.82 16.14
CA ILE A 45 7.17 -5.31 14.81
C ILE A 45 7.94 -6.64 14.94
N SER A 46 8.90 -6.72 15.87
CA SER A 46 9.72 -7.93 16.07
C SER A 46 8.90 -9.16 16.48
N LYS A 47 7.76 -8.97 17.16
CA LYS A 47 6.87 -10.07 17.58
C LYS A 47 5.99 -10.60 16.46
N GLN A 48 5.81 -9.83 15.38
CA GLN A 48 4.99 -10.21 14.23
C GLN A 48 5.83 -10.77 13.08
N MET A 49 7.03 -10.22 12.91
CA MET A 49 7.95 -10.65 11.87
C MET A 49 8.60 -11.99 12.28
N LYS A 50 8.17 -13.08 11.62
CA LYS A 50 8.76 -14.42 11.80
C LYS A 50 10.08 -14.60 11.03
N SER A 51 10.36 -13.76 10.04
CA SER A 51 11.61 -13.78 9.28
C SER A 51 12.74 -13.10 10.05
N GLN A 52 13.99 -13.41 9.71
CA GLN A 52 15.14 -12.65 10.20
C GLN A 52 15.30 -11.35 9.39
N PRO A 53 15.84 -10.27 9.97
CA PRO A 53 16.20 -9.06 9.24
C PRO A 53 17.19 -9.34 8.08
N PRO A 54 17.17 -8.55 7.00
CA PRO A 54 16.34 -7.36 6.79
C PRO A 54 14.88 -7.69 6.45
N TYR A 55 13.94 -6.94 7.04
CA TYR A 55 12.52 -7.10 6.77
C TYR A 55 12.12 -6.44 5.45
N THR A 56 11.46 -7.19 4.57
CA THR A 56 10.82 -6.62 3.38
C THR A 56 9.36 -6.28 3.67
N MET A 57 9.06 -4.98 3.71
CA MET A 57 7.72 -4.44 3.95
C MET A 57 7.35 -3.46 2.84
N CYS A 58 6.06 -3.28 2.58
CA CYS A 58 5.57 -2.32 1.59
C CYS A 58 4.36 -1.55 2.12
N LEU A 59 4.35 -0.22 1.94
CA LEU A 59 3.12 0.55 2.02
C LEU A 59 2.18 0.13 0.89
N ARG A 60 0.90 -0.08 1.21
CA ARG A 60 -0.16 -0.49 0.28
C ARG A 60 -1.47 0.17 0.65
N VAL A 61 -2.36 0.34 -0.33
CA VAL A 61 -3.76 0.67 -0.05
C VAL A 61 -4.38 -0.56 0.61
N LYS A 62 -4.98 -0.35 1.79
CA LYS A 62 -5.71 -1.35 2.56
C LYS A 62 -7.22 -1.19 2.39
N PHE A 63 -7.68 0.04 2.27
CA PHE A 63 -9.08 0.39 2.08
C PHE A 63 -9.19 1.33 0.89
N TYR A 64 -9.91 0.89 -0.15
CA TYR A 64 -10.20 1.74 -1.30
C TYR A 64 -11.42 2.61 -0.99
N PRO A 65 -11.39 3.92 -1.30
CA PRO A 65 -12.57 4.74 -1.14
C PRO A 65 -13.66 4.27 -2.13
N PRO A 66 -14.95 4.34 -1.74
CA PRO A 66 -16.04 4.01 -2.65
C PRO A 66 -16.17 5.02 -3.80
N ASP A 67 -15.72 6.26 -3.58
CA ASP A 67 -15.69 7.34 -4.55
C ASP A 67 -14.27 7.92 -4.65
N PRO A 68 -13.62 7.91 -5.83
CA PRO A 68 -12.32 8.54 -6.03
C PRO A 68 -12.28 10.04 -5.66
N ALA A 69 -13.41 10.75 -5.76
CA ALA A 69 -13.50 12.17 -5.38
C ALA A 69 -13.36 12.40 -3.86
N ALA A 70 -13.46 11.35 -3.04
CA ALA A 70 -13.19 11.43 -1.61
C ALA A 70 -11.70 11.66 -1.27
N LEU A 71 -10.78 11.38 -2.22
CA LEU A 71 -9.35 11.59 -2.04
C LEU A 71 -8.99 13.06 -2.31
N LYS A 72 -8.65 13.79 -1.26
CA LYS A 72 -8.41 15.24 -1.32
C LYS A 72 -6.97 15.59 -1.63
N GLU A 73 -6.02 14.83 -1.12
CA GLU A 73 -4.60 15.10 -1.29
C GLU A 73 -4.07 14.50 -2.59
N GLU A 74 -3.24 15.27 -3.29
CA GLU A 74 -2.60 14.82 -4.53
C GLU A 74 -1.72 13.59 -4.30
N ILE A 75 -0.95 13.58 -3.21
CA ILE A 75 -0.11 12.43 -2.84
C ILE A 75 -0.95 11.17 -2.61
N THR A 76 -2.13 11.29 -1.98
CA THR A 76 -3.02 10.15 -1.76
C THR A 76 -3.55 9.60 -3.07
N ARG A 77 -4.04 10.47 -3.96
CA ARG A 77 -4.51 10.07 -5.30
C ARG A 77 -3.39 9.37 -6.09
N TYR A 78 -2.18 9.91 -6.03
CA TYR A 78 -1.03 9.33 -6.71
C TYR A 78 -0.66 7.95 -6.15
N LEU A 79 -0.61 7.77 -4.83
CA LEU A 79 -0.32 6.47 -4.21
C LEU A 79 -1.40 5.42 -4.52
N VAL A 80 -2.67 5.83 -4.56
CA VAL A 80 -3.78 4.96 -4.98
C VAL A 80 -3.66 4.60 -6.46
N PHE A 81 -3.30 5.55 -7.32
CA PHE A 81 -3.01 5.28 -8.74
C PHE A 81 -1.87 4.27 -8.90
N LEU A 82 -0.75 4.45 -8.20
CA LEU A 82 0.38 3.50 -8.22
C LEU A 82 -0.02 2.10 -7.75
N GLN A 83 -0.92 2.01 -6.76
CA GLN A 83 -1.48 0.75 -6.32
C GLN A 83 -2.34 0.10 -7.42
N ILE A 84 -3.24 0.85 -8.07
CA ILE A 84 -4.08 0.34 -9.16
C ILE A 84 -3.21 -0.13 -10.34
N LYS A 85 -2.21 0.67 -10.74
CA LYS A 85 -1.22 0.30 -11.77
C LYS A 85 -0.54 -1.03 -11.43
N ARG A 86 -0.10 -1.19 -10.18
CA ARG A 86 0.51 -2.43 -9.69
C ARG A 86 -0.48 -3.59 -9.75
N ASP A 87 -1.71 -3.40 -9.29
CA ASP A 87 -2.71 -4.47 -9.21
C ASP A 87 -3.19 -4.90 -10.60
N LEU A 88 -3.28 -3.97 -11.56
CA LEU A 88 -3.49 -4.28 -12.97
C LEU A 88 -2.34 -5.14 -13.52
N TYR A 89 -1.09 -4.72 -13.31
CA TYR A 89 0.09 -5.44 -13.80
C TYR A 89 0.21 -6.86 -13.23
N HIS A 90 -0.15 -7.07 -11.96
CA HIS A 90 -0.09 -8.39 -11.32
C HIS A 90 -1.39 -9.21 -11.46
N GLY A 91 -2.37 -8.76 -12.26
CA GLY A 91 -3.64 -9.46 -12.46
C GLY A 91 -4.52 -9.57 -11.22
N ARG A 92 -4.42 -8.60 -10.30
CA ARG A 92 -5.20 -8.54 -9.05
C ARG A 92 -6.44 -7.68 -9.16
N LEU A 93 -6.50 -6.81 -10.15
CA LEU A 93 -7.68 -6.03 -10.46
C LEU A 93 -8.61 -6.85 -11.36
N LEU A 94 -9.71 -7.33 -10.81
CA LEU A 94 -10.74 -8.04 -11.57
C LEU A 94 -11.61 -7.03 -12.30
N CYS A 95 -11.46 -6.95 -13.62
CA CYS A 95 -12.26 -6.08 -14.50
C CYS A 95 -12.40 -6.70 -15.90
N LYS A 96 -13.24 -6.09 -16.74
CA LYS A 96 -13.35 -6.50 -18.16
C LYS A 96 -12.07 -6.11 -18.89
N THR A 97 -11.74 -6.84 -19.96
CA THR A 97 -10.57 -6.55 -20.81
C THR A 97 -10.60 -5.14 -21.40
N SER A 98 -11.80 -4.64 -21.77
CA SER A 98 -11.98 -3.26 -22.24
C SER A 98 -11.56 -2.23 -21.19
N ASP A 99 -11.94 -2.47 -19.94
CA ASP A 99 -11.67 -1.55 -18.83
C ASP A 99 -10.18 -1.60 -18.48
N ALA A 100 -9.59 -2.80 -18.46
CA ALA A 100 -8.15 -2.98 -18.31
C ALA A 100 -7.35 -2.24 -19.39
N ALA A 101 -7.79 -2.28 -20.64
CA ALA A 101 -7.15 -1.58 -21.75
C ALA A 101 -7.22 -0.05 -21.59
N ILE A 102 -8.37 0.48 -21.17
CA ILE A 102 -8.55 1.90 -20.88
C ILE A 102 -7.64 2.34 -19.72
N LEU A 103 -7.60 1.58 -18.63
CA LEU A 103 -6.71 1.86 -17.49
C LEU A 103 -5.24 1.84 -17.92
N ALA A 104 -4.84 0.87 -18.74
CA ALA A 104 -3.48 0.79 -19.28
C ALA A 104 -3.15 2.02 -20.15
N ALA A 105 -4.09 2.49 -20.98
CA ALA A 105 -3.91 3.70 -21.78
C ALA A 105 -3.68 4.95 -20.90
N TYR A 106 -4.49 5.13 -19.84
CA TYR A 106 -4.30 6.23 -18.88
C TYR A 106 -2.96 6.12 -18.12
N ILE A 107 -2.57 4.91 -17.71
CA ILE A 107 -1.27 4.67 -17.07
C ILE A 107 -0.09 5.02 -17.98
N LEU A 108 -0.23 4.83 -19.30
CA LEU A 108 0.81 5.17 -20.29
C LEU A 108 0.85 6.66 -20.62
N GLN A 109 -0.28 7.35 -20.49
CA GLN A 109 -0.39 8.80 -20.67
C GLN A 109 0.31 9.55 -19.53
N ASP A 110 0.24 9.01 -18.31
CA ASP A 110 1.00 9.45 -17.15
C ASP A 110 2.50 9.10 -17.34
N LYS A 111 3.21 9.93 -18.11
CA LYS A 111 4.66 9.81 -18.31
C LYS A 111 5.43 10.46 -17.15
N PRO A 112 6.59 9.88 -16.76
CA PRO A 112 7.45 10.40 -15.69
C PRO A 112 8.03 11.78 -15.99
#